data_AF-A0A382YJT5-F1
#
_entry.id   AF-A0A382YJT5-F1
#
_cell.length_a   1.000
_cell.length_b   1.000
_cell.length_c   1.000
_cell.angle_alpha   90.00
_cell.angle_beta   90.00
_cell.angle_gamma   90.00
#
_symmetry.space_group_name_H-M   'P 1'
#
loop_
_entity.id
_entity.type
_entity.pdbx_description
1 polymer ?
#
loop_
_entity_poly.entity_id
_entity_poly.type
_entity_poly.pdbx_seq_one_letter_code
_entity_poly.pdbx_strand_id
1 'polypeptide(L)' 'MKKIDNLIIANKKFKSRLIVGTGKYKSMSECAKAIKLSGAEIVTVAVRRVNITDKKKPLLMDYIDPKKITY' A
#
# COMPACT_ATOMS: atom_id res chain seq x y z
N MET A 1 -20.88 2.80 23.31
CA MET A 1 -20.44 2.42 21.95
C MET A 1 -19.08 3.07 21.67
N LYS A 2 -18.10 2.32 21.15
CA LYS A 2 -16.77 2.86 20.81
C LYS A 2 -16.89 3.78 19.59
N LYS A 3 -16.46 5.04 19.71
CA LYS A 3 -16.47 6.01 18.61
C LYS A 3 -15.51 5.52 17.51
N ILE A 4 -15.96 5.49 16.26
CA ILE A 4 -15.10 5.10 15.13
C ILE A 4 -14.08 6.22 14.92
N ASP A 5 -12.81 5.89 15.17
CA ASP A 5 -11.70 6.82 15.12
C ASP A 5 -10.97 6.73 13.77
N ASN A 6 -11.56 7.34 12.74
CA ASN A 6 -10.97 7.33 11.40
C ASN A 6 -9.81 8.33 11.30
N LEU A 7 -8.74 7.94 10.59
CA LEU A 7 -7.72 8.84 10.09
C LEU A 7 -8.26 9.57 8.86
N ILE A 8 -8.19 10.90 8.85
CA ILE A 8 -8.65 11.73 7.72
C ILE A 8 -7.45 12.46 7.11
N ILE A 9 -7.17 12.21 5.83
CA ILE A 9 -6.10 12.87 5.08
C ILE A 9 -6.69 13.35 3.75
N ALA A 10 -6.61 14.65 3.47
CA ALA A 10 -7.11 15.25 2.23
C ALA A 10 -8.55 14.78 1.86
N ASN A 11 -9.46 14.84 2.84
CA ASN A 11 -10.86 14.40 2.76
C ASN A 11 -11.10 12.90 2.51
N LYS A 12 -10.06 12.07 2.46
CA LYS A 12 -10.18 10.60 2.46
C LYS A 12 -10.18 10.07 3.88
N LYS A 13 -11.07 9.12 4.16
CA LYS A 13 -11.20 8.46 5.48
C LYS A 13 -10.55 7.09 5.42
N PHE A 14 -9.70 6.80 6.39
CA PHE A 14 -9.04 5.52 6.58
C PHE A 14 -9.38 5.00 7.97
N LYS A 15 -9.70 3.71 8.06
CA LYS A 15 -9.91 2.99 9.33
C LYS A 15 -8.57 2.62 9.96
N SER A 16 -7.57 2.33 9.15
CA SER A 16 -6.22 1.98 9.58
C SER A 16 -5.38 3.23 9.77
N ARG A 17 -4.64 3.26 10.88
CA ARG A 17 -3.62 4.29 11.18
C ARG A 17 -2.20 3.83 10.83
N LEU A 18 -2.07 2.64 10.26
CA LEU A 18 -0.79 2.05 9.86
C LEU A 18 -0.52 2.35 8.39
N ILE A 19 0.60 3.03 8.14
CA ILE A 19 1.13 3.30 6.80
C ILE A 19 2.35 2.41 6.59
N VAL A 20 2.40 1.66 5.49
CA VAL A 20 3.45 0.66 5.23
C VAL A 20 4.33 1.03 4.05
N GLY A 21 5.65 0.97 4.22
CA GLY A 21 6.60 1.15 3.12
C GLY A 21 6.92 -0.17 2.41
N THR A 22 7.07 -0.13 1.08
CA THR A 22 7.24 -1.34 0.25
C THR A 22 8.69 -1.69 -0.12
N GLY A 23 9.66 -0.89 0.31
CA GLY A 23 11.03 -0.91 -0.23
C GLY A 23 12.02 -1.96 0.31
N LYS A 24 11.68 -2.75 1.34
CA LYS A 24 12.64 -3.65 2.04
C LYS A 24 12.19 -5.11 2.14
N TYR A 25 11.10 -5.50 1.49
CA TYR A 25 10.65 -6.90 1.50
C TYR A 25 11.55 -7.78 0.62
N LYS A 26 11.72 -9.06 1.01
CA LYS A 26 12.56 -10.02 0.25
C LYS A 26 11.95 -10.32 -1.12
N SER A 27 10.61 -10.26 -1.23
CA SER A 27 9.89 -10.43 -2.48
C SER A 27 8.60 -9.60 -2.53
N MET A 28 8.06 -9.35 -3.72
CA MET A 28 6.77 -8.67 -3.88
C MET A 28 5.59 -9.49 -3.35
N SER A 29 5.66 -10.82 -3.43
CA SER A 29 4.66 -11.71 -2.83
C SER A 29 4.60 -11.56 -1.31
N GLU A 30 5.76 -11.47 -0.66
CA GLU A 30 5.85 -11.21 0.78
C GLU A 30 5.31 -9.81 1.14
N CYS A 31 5.65 -8.79 0.35
CA CYS A 31 5.12 -7.44 0.53
C CYS A 31 3.59 -7.41 0.49
N ALA A 32 2.99 -8.04 -0.53
CA ALA A 32 1.53 -8.09 -0.66
C ALA A 32 0.86 -8.85 0.49
N LYS A 33 1.46 -9.96 0.94
CA LYS A 33 0.98 -10.70 2.12
C LYS A 33 1.08 -9.85 3.39
N ALA A 34 2.21 -9.17 3.61
CA ALA A 34 2.41 -8.31 4.77
C ALA A 34 1.38 -7.17 4.80
N ILE A 35 1.14 -6.52 3.67
CA ILE A 35 0.16 -5.43 3.56
C ILE A 35 -1.25 -5.96 3.85
N LYS A 36 -1.64 -7.08 3.25
CA LYS A 36 -2.95 -7.71 3.49
C LYS A 36 -3.17 -8.07 4.96
N LEU A 37 -2.16 -8.67 5.61
CA LEU A 37 -2.25 -9.06 7.02
C LEU A 37 -2.21 -7.86 7.97
N SER A 38 -1.48 -6.81 7.60
CA SER A 38 -1.37 -5.58 8.40
C SER A 38 -2.66 -4.75 8.43
N GLY A 39 -3.56 -4.95 7.47
CA GLY A 39 -4.75 -4.12 7.31
C GLY A 39 -4.42 -2.66 6.96
N ALA A 40 -3.23 -2.39 6.44
CA ALA A 40 -2.84 -1.06 5.99
C ALA A 40 -3.66 -0.66 4.75
N GLU A 41 -4.24 0.53 4.80
CA GLU A 41 -4.99 1.11 3.68
C GLU A 41 -4.13 2.10 2.88
N ILE A 42 -2.97 2.48 3.42
CA ILE A 42 -2.00 3.39 2.81
C ILE A 42 -0.64 2.70 2.74
N VAL A 43 -0.05 2.67 1.55
CA VAL A 43 1.30 2.15 1.33
C VAL A 43 2.15 3.17 0.59
N THR A 44 3.46 3.18 0.81
CA THR A 44 4.36 4.10 0.11
C THR A 44 5.23 3.40 -0.91
N VAL A 45 5.46 4.07 -2.04
CA VAL A 45 6.27 3.59 -3.15
C VAL A 45 7.39 4.57 -3.48
N ALA A 46 8.58 4.04 -3.75
CA ALA A 46 9.70 4.85 -4.20
C ALA A 46 9.64 5.01 -5.73
N VAL A 47 9.04 6.10 -6.21
CA VAL A 47 8.79 6.38 -7.64
C VAL A 47 10.04 6.19 -8.52
N ARG A 48 11.24 6.57 -8.04
CA ARG A 48 12.51 6.37 -8.76
C ARG A 48 12.88 4.90 -9.03
N ARG A 49 12.33 3.96 -8.26
CA ARG A 49 12.59 2.51 -8.39
C ARG A 49 11.47 1.77 -9.10
N VAL A 50 10.34 2.45 -9.34
CA VAL A 50 9.25 1.91 -10.13
C VAL A 50 9.67 2.06 -11.60
N ASN A 51 9.78 0.94 -12.31
CA ASN A 51 10.11 0.97 -13.74
C ASN A 51 8.89 1.46 -14.52
N ILE A 52 8.66 2.77 -14.54
CA ILE A 52 7.57 3.41 -15.28
C ILE A 52 7.78 3.23 -16.80
N THR A 53 9.03 3.05 -17.23
CA THR A 53 9.43 2.91 -18.63
C THR A 53 9.41 1.48 -19.17
N ASP A 54 9.54 0.46 -18.30
CA ASP A 54 9.70 -0.94 -18.71
C ASP A 54 8.53 -1.80 -18.21
N LYS A 55 7.45 -1.85 -19.01
CA LYS A 55 6.19 -2.54 -18.70
C LYS A 55 6.30 -4.06 -18.51
N LYS A 56 7.46 -4.67 -18.82
CA LYS A 56 7.66 -6.12 -18.71
C LYS A 56 8.08 -6.59 -17.32
N LYS A 57 8.45 -5.68 -16.42
CA LYS A 57 8.87 -6.02 -15.06
C LYS A 57 7.69 -5.91 -14.09
N PRO A 58 7.58 -6.83 -13.12
CA PRO A 58 6.52 -6.80 -12.13
C PRO A 58 6.52 -5.48 -11.35
N LEU A 59 5.38 -4.80 -11.35
CA LEU A 59 5.11 -3.59 -10.58
C LEU A 59 4.38 -3.95 -9.30
N LEU A 60 4.41 -3.05 -8.31
CA LEU A 60 3.63 -3.22 -7.09
C LEU A 60 2.13 -3.39 -7.37
N MET A 61 1.63 -2.75 -8.44
CA MET A 61 0.23 -2.84 -8.88
C MET A 61 -0.18 -4.24 -9.35
N ASP A 62 0.78 -5.10 -9.72
CA ASP A 62 0.47 -6.48 -10.12
C ASP A 62 0.14 -7.36 -8.91
N TYR A 63 0.49 -6.91 -7.70
CA TYR A 63 0.29 -7.65 -6.46
C TYR A 63 -0.69 -7.00 -5.49
N ILE A 64 -1.06 -5.74 -5.73
CA ILE A 64 -1.90 -4.94 -4.84
C ILE A 64 -3.00 -4.25 -5.65
N ASP A 65 -4.26 -4.42 -5.21
CA ASP A 65 -5.42 -3.80 -5.83
C ASP A 65 -5.45 -2.28 -5.53
N PRO A 66 -5.29 -1.42 -6.55
CA PRO A 66 -5.28 0.03 -6.37
C PRO A 66 -6.65 0.59 -5.98
N LYS A 67 -7.73 -0.18 -6.09
CA LYS A 67 -9.06 0.22 -5.60
C LYS A 67 -9.18 0.09 -4.09
N LYS A 68 -8.35 -0.75 -3.46
CA LYS A 68 -8.39 -1.04 -2.02
C LYS A 68 -7.32 -0.31 -1.23
N ILE A 69 -6.20 0.04 -1.88
CA ILE A 69 -5.03 0.63 -1.22
C ILE A 69 -4.67 1.95 -1.90
N THR A 70 -4.42 2.96 -1.07
CA THR A 70 -3.88 4.25 -1.51
C THR A 70 -2.35 4.23 -1.48
N TYR A 71 -1.68 4.74 -2.51
CA TYR A 71 -0.23 4.89 -2.61
C TYR A 71 0.19 6.18 -3.31
#